data_AF-A0A7H1J8Q2-F1
#
_entry.id   AF-A0A7H1J8Q2-F1
#
_cell.length_a   1.000
_cell.length_b   1.000
_cell.length_c   1.000
_cell.angle_alpha   90.00
_cell.angle_beta   90.00
_cell.angle_gamma   90.00
#
_symmetry.space_group_name_H-M   'P 1'
#
loop_
_entity.id
_entity.type
_entity.pdbx_description
1 polymer ?
#
loop_
_entity_poly.entity_id
_entity_poly.type
_entity_poly.pdbx_seq_one_letter_code
_entity_poly.pdbx_strand_id
1 'polypeptide(L)'
;MPAFWRALLYLGVGLGGVVLFVRTVCQSSPQIGIDEQGAFLLNQGRYERLLFIRANSVQLIAKVDKGQAFLRRVWPKYQVIYRDNVTEDVYRILRSYAAQQILLHRSEMHKSRF
;
A
#
# COMPACT_ATOMS: atom_id res chain seq x y z
N MET A 1 -36.97 -30.60 12.68
CA MET A 1 -35.90 -29.71 13.20
C MET A 1 -36.54 -28.55 13.93
N PRO A 2 -36.18 -28.26 15.19
CA PRO A 2 -36.85 -27.24 15.99
C PRO A 2 -36.72 -25.87 15.33
N ALA A 3 -37.80 -25.07 15.35
CA ALA A 3 -37.82 -23.72 14.75
C ALA A 3 -36.68 -22.82 15.29
N PHE A 4 -36.29 -23.03 16.55
CA PHE A 4 -35.18 -22.36 17.22
C PHE A 4 -33.84 -22.53 16.48
N TRP A 5 -33.55 -23.73 15.97
CA TRP A 5 -32.29 -24.00 15.25
C TRP A 5 -32.22 -23.29 13.90
N ARG A 6 -33.36 -23.14 13.22
CA ARG A 6 -33.43 -22.39 11.96
C ARG A 6 -33.18 -20.90 12.22
N ALA A 7 -33.80 -20.35 13.26
CA ALA A 7 -33.59 -18.95 13.65
C ALA A 7 -32.11 -18.67 13.98
N LEU A 8 -31.45 -19.55 14.73
CA LEU A 8 -30.05 -19.40 15.10
C LEU A 8 -29.12 -19.37 13.86
N LEU A 9 -29.37 -20.23 12.87
CA LEU A 9 -28.59 -20.28 11.63
C LEU A 9 -28.76 -19.03 10.77
N TYR A 10 -29.99 -18.54 10.58
CA TYR A 10 -30.22 -17.30 9.83
C TYR A 10 -29.60 -16.09 10.52
N LEU A 11 -29.65 -16.05 11.85
CA LEU A 11 -29.05 -14.97 12.64
C LEU A 11 -27.53 -14.99 12.51
N GLY A 12 -26.90 -16.18 12.58
CA GLY A 12 -25.45 -16.34 12.38
C GLY A 12 -24.97 -15.98 10.97
N VAL A 13 -25.71 -16.41 9.94
CA VAL A 13 -25.39 -16.07 8.53
C VAL A 13 -25.59 -14.58 8.28
N GLY A 14 -26.65 -13.98 8.83
CA GLY A 14 -26.88 -12.54 8.75
C GLY A 14 -25.76 -11.74 9.42
N LEU A 15 -25.35 -12.12 10.64
CA LEU A 15 -24.24 -11.47 11.35
C LEU A 15 -22.92 -11.62 10.61
N GLY A 16 -22.61 -12.82 10.10
CA GLY A 16 -21.41 -13.06 9.30
C GLY A 16 -21.39 -12.24 8.01
N GLY A 17 -22.53 -12.16 7.32
CA GLY A 17 -22.71 -11.34 6.12
C GLY A 17 -22.49 -9.85 6.39
N VAL A 18 -23.07 -9.32 7.47
CA VAL A 18 -22.89 -7.92 7.88
C VAL A 18 -21.44 -7.62 8.22
N VAL A 19 -20.76 -8.50 8.97
CA VAL A 19 -19.34 -8.31 9.32
C VAL A 19 -18.45 -8.32 8.07
N LEU A 20 -18.71 -9.22 7.13
CA LEU A 20 -17.97 -9.26 5.86
C LEU A 20 -18.23 -8.02 5.00
N PHE A 21 -19.48 -7.56 4.94
CA PHE A 21 -19.88 -6.37 4.19
C PHE A 21 -19.25 -5.10 4.78
N VAL A 22 -19.27 -4.95 6.11
CA VAL A 22 -18.57 -3.85 6.78
C VAL A 22 -17.07 -3.94 6.52
N ARG A 23 -16.48 -5.14 6.53
CA ARG A 23 -15.05 -5.31 6.21
C ARG A 23 -14.70 -4.92 4.79
N THR A 24 -15.53 -5.25 3.80
CA THR A 24 -15.25 -4.90 2.40
C THR A 24 -15.44 -3.41 2.14
N VAL A 25 -16.47 -2.78 2.73
CA VAL A 25 -16.73 -1.34 2.58
C VAL A 25 -15.72 -0.50 3.36
N CYS A 26 -15.30 -0.94 4.55
CA CYS A 26 -14.34 -0.23 5.39
C CYS A 26 -12.88 -0.58 5.10
N GLN A 27 -12.55 -1.32 4.03
CA GLN A 27 -11.18 -1.42 3.56
C GLN A 27 -10.75 -0.04 3.05
N SER A 28 -10.24 0.81 3.95
CA SER A 28 -9.70 2.12 3.62
C SER A 28 -8.71 1.97 2.47
N SER A 29 -9.01 2.66 1.38
CA SER A 29 -8.08 2.78 0.27
C SER A 29 -6.76 3.32 0.82
N PRO A 30 -5.64 2.64 0.56
CA PRO A 30 -4.34 3.09 1.05
C PRO A 30 -4.10 4.52 0.55
N GLN A 31 -3.99 5.46 1.48
CA GLN A 31 -3.71 6.85 1.14
C GLN A 31 -2.20 6.99 0.96
N ILE A 32 -1.78 7.54 -0.18
CA ILE A 32 -0.38 7.75 -0.51
C ILE A 32 -0.14 9.25 -0.46
N GLY A 33 0.78 9.66 0.42
CA GLY A 33 1.21 11.05 0.56
C GLY A 33 2.68 11.21 0.18
N ILE A 34 3.06 12.42 -0.20
CA ILE A 34 4.46 12.83 -0.35
C ILE A 34 4.70 13.94 0.66
N ASP A 35 5.74 13.79 1.46
CA ASP A 35 6.21 14.80 2.40
C ASP A 35 7.69 15.12 2.10
N GLU A 36 8.27 16.13 2.73
CA GLU A 36 9.66 16.57 2.50
C GLU A 36 10.69 15.46 2.75
N GLN A 37 10.33 14.49 3.59
CA GLN A 37 11.17 13.34 3.95
C GLN A 37 10.99 12.15 2.99
N GLY A 38 9.97 12.18 2.14
CA GLY A 38 9.74 11.22 1.05
C GLY A 38 8.29 10.78 0.88
N ALA A 39 8.08 9.70 0.13
CA ALA A 39 6.74 9.14 -0.08
C ALA A 39 6.35 8.23 1.09
N PHE A 40 5.11 8.38 1.57
CA PHE A 40 4.56 7.62 2.68
C PHE A 40 3.22 6.99 2.29
N LEU A 41 3.04 5.76 2.75
CA LEU A 41 1.79 5.04 2.71
C LEU A 41 1.12 5.15 4.07
N LEU A 42 -0.07 5.73 4.12
CA LEU A 42 -0.94 5.64 5.28
C LEU A 42 -1.80 4.38 5.16
N ASN A 43 -1.47 3.37 5.96
CA ASN A 43 -2.22 2.13 6.03
C ASN A 43 -2.67 1.87 7.45
N GLN A 44 -3.99 1.88 7.70
CA GLN A 44 -4.58 1.61 9.02
C GLN A 44 -3.96 2.48 10.15
N GLY A 45 -3.78 3.78 9.89
CA GLY A 45 -3.20 4.72 10.86
C GLY A 45 -1.68 4.60 11.07
N ARG A 46 -0.99 3.76 10.29
CA ARG A 46 0.48 3.67 10.28
C ARG A 46 1.03 4.31 9.03
N TYR A 47 2.02 5.18 9.21
CA TYR A 47 2.83 5.73 8.13
C TYR A 47 3.96 4.75 7.82
N GLU A 48 4.00 4.27 6.59
CA GLU A 48 5.04 3.38 6.10
C GLU A 48 5.79 4.08 4.98
N ARG A 49 7.10 4.26 5.12
CA ARG A 49 7.89 4.94 4.08
C ARG A 49 7.96 4.06 2.83
N LEU A 50 7.84 4.68 1.67
CA LEU A 50 7.87 4.02 0.36
C LEU A 50 9.19 4.34 -0.34
N LEU A 51 9.84 3.29 -0.83
CA LEU A 51 11.04 3.35 -1.65
C LEU A 51 10.68 2.88 -3.06
N PHE A 52 10.71 3.79 -4.03
CA PHE A 52 10.37 3.47 -5.41
C PHE A 52 11.49 2.66 -6.07
N ILE A 53 11.11 1.53 -6.65
CA ILE A 53 12.02 0.64 -7.37
C ILE A 53 11.82 0.79 -8.87
N ARG A 54 10.57 1.04 -9.29
CA ARG A 54 10.23 1.19 -10.70
C ARG A 54 9.18 2.28 -10.88
N ALA A 55 9.38 3.12 -11.88
CA ALA A 55 8.42 4.12 -12.31
C ALA A 55 8.10 3.93 -13.80
N ASN A 56 6.85 3.56 -14.13
CA ASN A 56 6.33 3.51 -15.49
C ASN A 56 5.24 4.58 -15.69
N SER A 57 4.75 4.73 -16.92
CA SER A 57 3.64 5.63 -17.23
C SER A 57 2.30 5.19 -16.63
N VAL A 58 2.12 3.89 -16.37
CA VAL A 58 0.85 3.31 -15.89
C VAL A 58 0.94 2.78 -14.46
N GLN A 59 2.14 2.38 -14.03
CA GLN A 59 2.36 1.70 -12.75
C GLN A 59 3.61 2.25 -12.07
N LEU A 60 3.50 2.52 -10.77
CA LEU A 60 4.63 2.79 -9.89
C LEU A 60 4.77 1.61 -8.92
N ILE A 61 5.97 1.06 -8.80
CA ILE A 61 6.25 -0.04 -7.87
C ILE A 61 7.13 0.52 -6.76
N ALA A 62 6.58 0.50 -5.55
CA ALA A 62 7.28 0.90 -4.35
C ALA A 62 7.45 -0.30 -3.41
N LYS A 63 8.57 -0.34 -2.70
CA LYS A 63 8.79 -1.23 -1.58
C LYS A 63 8.52 -0.45 -0.30
N VAL A 64 7.83 -1.07 0.63
CA VAL A 64 7.63 -0.48 1.94
C VAL A 64 8.93 -0.62 2.76
N ASP A 65 9.54 0.50 3.07
CA ASP A 65 10.70 0.60 3.95
C ASP A 65 10.22 0.66 5.40
N LYS A 66 10.19 -0.50 6.05
CA LYS A 66 9.91 -0.62 7.48
C LYS A 66 11.19 -0.93 8.20
N GLY A 67 11.61 -0.02 9.08
CA GLY A 67 12.77 -0.19 9.94
C GLY A 67 12.85 -1.58 10.57
N GLN A 68 14.01 -2.22 10.38
CA GLN A 68 14.66 -3.23 11.22
C GLN A 68 13.86 -4.42 11.78
N ALA A 69 12.67 -4.77 11.28
CA ALA A 69 12.08 -6.07 11.60
C ALA A 69 12.77 -7.15 10.76
N PHE A 70 13.73 -7.89 11.34
CA PHE A 70 14.45 -8.99 10.68
C PHE A 70 13.52 -9.99 9.95
N LEU A 71 12.33 -10.25 10.49
CA LEU A 71 11.30 -11.09 9.88
C LEU A 71 10.73 -10.53 8.55
N ARG A 72 10.74 -9.20 8.37
CA ARG A 72 10.30 -8.55 7.11
C ARG A 72 11.39 -8.47 6.05
N ARG A 73 12.64 -8.80 6.39
CA ARG A 73 13.73 -8.88 5.41
C ARG A 73 13.54 -10.04 4.44
N VAL A 74 12.90 -11.12 4.90
CA VAL A 74 12.60 -12.32 4.10
C VAL A 74 11.40 -12.09 3.19
N TRP A 75 10.44 -11.23 3.57
CA TRP A 75 9.27 -10.92 2.75
C TRP A 75 9.11 -9.40 2.55
N PRO A 76 9.83 -8.80 1.58
CA PRO A 76 9.64 -7.41 1.22
C PRO A 76 8.19 -7.19 0.76
N LYS A 77 7.47 -6.30 1.45
CA LYS A 77 6.13 -5.90 1.03
C LYS A 77 6.27 -4.89 -0.11
N TYR A 78 5.97 -5.35 -1.32
CA TYR A 78 5.86 -4.48 -2.48
C TYR A 78 4.44 -3.95 -2.60
N GLN A 79 4.32 -2.71 -3.05
CA GLN A 79 3.07 -2.05 -3.32
C GLN A 79 3.10 -1.49 -4.74
N VAL A 80 2.10 -1.89 -5.51
CA VAL A 80 1.89 -1.38 -6.86
C VAL A 80 0.84 -0.29 -6.79
N ILE A 81 1.21 0.90 -7.24
CA ILE A 81 0.35 2.07 -7.34
C ILE A 81 0.02 2.24 -8.82
N TYR A 82 -1.24 2.03 -9.16
CA TYR A 82 -1.75 2.22 -10.52
C TYR A 82 -2.13 3.67 -10.73
N ARG A 83 -2.00 4.16 -11.97
CA ARG A 83 -2.45 5.50 -12.36
C ARG A 83 -3.92 5.74 -11.99
N ASP A 84 -4.78 4.74 -12.16
CA ASP A 84 -6.22 4.89 -11.97
C ASP A 84 -6.64 4.89 -10.48
N ASN A 85 -5.72 4.52 -9.58
CA ASN A 85 -6.00 4.48 -8.13
C ASN A 85 -5.77 5.83 -7.44
N VAL A 86 -5.22 6.81 -8.15
CA VAL A 86 -4.89 8.15 -7.63
C VAL A 86 -5.27 9.20 -8.66
N THR A 87 -5.51 10.44 -8.22
CA THR A 87 -5.76 11.56 -9.13
C THR A 87 -4.57 11.75 -10.07
N GLU A 88 -4.81 12.20 -11.30
CA GLU A 88 -3.77 12.36 -12.32
C GLU A 88 -2.63 13.28 -11.87
N ASP A 89 -2.94 14.38 -11.18
CA ASP A 89 -1.94 15.30 -10.64
C ASP A 89 -1.05 14.62 -9.60
N VAL A 90 -1.66 13.89 -8.66
CA VAL A 90 -0.96 13.12 -7.63
C VAL A 90 -0.06 12.07 -8.29
N TYR A 91 -0.56 11.39 -9.34
CA TYR A 91 0.22 10.42 -10.08
C TYR A 91 1.44 11.04 -10.77
N ARG A 92 1.29 12.22 -11.40
CA ARG A 92 2.41 12.92 -12.06
C ARG A 92 3.48 13.34 -11.07
N ILE A 93 3.08 13.80 -9.89
CA ILE A 93 4.02 14.17 -8.82
C ILE A 93 4.74 12.93 -8.30
N LEU A 94 4.01 11.85 -7.97
CA LEU A 94 4.58 10.58 -7.52
C LEU A 94 5.55 10.00 -8.55
N ARG A 95 5.20 10.07 -9.84
CA ARG A 95 6.05 9.58 -10.92
C ARG A 95 7.35 10.39 -11.04
N SER A 96 7.26 11.71 -10.96
CA SER A 96 8.43 12.60 -11.01
C SER A 96 9.35 12.34 -9.82
N TYR A 97 8.79 12.24 -8.62
CA TYR A 97 9.52 11.92 -7.40
C TYR A 97 10.19 10.53 -7.49
N ALA A 98 9.45 9.51 -7.93
CA ALA A 98 9.99 8.17 -8.10
C ALA A 98 11.16 8.13 -9.10
N ALA A 99 11.05 8.88 -10.21
CA ALA A 99 12.14 8.98 -11.18
C ALA A 99 13.40 9.63 -10.57
N GLN A 100 13.24 10.73 -9.82
CA GLN A 100 14.33 11.39 -9.11
C GLN A 100 14.99 10.46 -8.08
N GLN A 101 14.18 9.76 -7.26
CA GLN A 101 14.69 8.83 -6.26
C GLN A 101 15.50 7.68 -6.89
N ILE A 102 15.01 7.10 -8.00
CA ILE A 102 15.71 6.03 -8.72
C ILE A 102 17.04 6.53 -9.30
N LEU A 103 17.05 7.74 -9.87
CA LEU A 103 18.27 8.35 -10.42
C LEU A 103 19.31 8.63 -9.33
N LEU A 104 18.89 9.20 -8.20
CA LEU A 104 19.76 9.46 -7.05
C LEU A 104 20.37 8.16 -6.52
N HIS A 105 19.54 7.13 -6.30
CA HIS A 105 20.01 5.84 -5.81
C HIS A 105 21.03 5.17 -6.76
N ARG A 106 20.82 5.26 -8.08
CA ARG A 106 21.80 4.78 -9.07
C ARG A 106 23.10 5.57 -9.04
N SER A 107 23.01 6.89 -8.86
CA SER A 107 24.20 7.76 -8.80
C SER A 107 25.07 7.45 -7.57
N GLU A 108 24.45 7.19 -6.41
CA GLU A 108 25.15 6.79 -5.19
C GLU A 108 25.84 5.43 -5.35
N MET A 109 25.16 4.45 -5.96
CA MET A 109 25.73 3.13 -6.28
C MET A 109 26.93 3.21 -7.24
N HIS A 110 26.90 4.16 -8.18
CA HIS A 110 28.03 4.39 -9.08
C HIS A 110 29.18 5.09 -8.38
N LYS A 111 28.89 6.05 -7.49
CA LYS A 111 29.90 6.76 -6.70
C LYS A 111 30.62 5.86 -5.71
N SER A 112 29.94 4.86 -5.12
CA SER A 112 30.57 3.90 -4.20
C SER A 112 31.47 2.86 -4.87
N ARG A 113 31.53 2.85 -6.21
CA ARG A 113 32.28 1.88 -7.02
C ARG A 113 33.62 2.40 -7.53
N PHE A 114 33.88 3.70 -7.35
CA PHE A 114 35.14 4.38 -7.64
C PHE A 114 35.75 4.87 -6.32
#